data_AF-A0A1M5SPD6-F1
#
_entry.id   AF-A0A1M5SPD6-F1
#
_cell.length_a   1.000
_cell.length_b   1.000
_cell.length_c   1.000
_cell.angle_alpha   90.00
_cell.angle_beta   90.00
_cell.angle_gamma   90.00
#
_symmetry.space_group_name_H-M   'P 1'
#
loop_
_entity.id
_entity.type
_entity.pdbx_description
1 polymer ?
#
loop_
_entity_poly.entity_id
_entity_poly.type
_entity_poly.pdbx_seq_one_letter_code
_entity_poly.pdbx_strand_id
1 'polypeptide(L)'
;MRKIIYFSFVSCLLLSSCGGGGGNEEIIPEEPDNTAPSVPVLKTPTDNTLCIGNTVTFEWNRATDAEGDGISYQVQVAKDNQFTSTSIVKSESTSSLSEAITLSKGVAYYWRVKAIDNNNESSEYSSVNSFYTEAVATSNYLPFVAQAVTPKDEAMVDGSTYRLRWNGKDVDTNDELLTYDVYFGSDASNLEKIQDAKAATFVDTPTLVAATTYYWKVDVMDDKGGKTNGPVWSFTTN
;
A
#
# COMPACT_ATOMS: atom_id res chain seq x y z
N MET A 1 -22.90 38.28 -49.19
CA MET A 1 -23.74 37.66 -50.24
C MET A 1 -24.97 37.05 -49.55
N ARG A 2 -26.15 37.61 -49.83
CA ARG A 2 -27.46 37.15 -49.34
C ARG A 2 -28.07 36.18 -50.36
N LYS A 3 -28.67 35.04 -49.95
CA LYS A 3 -29.72 34.30 -50.69
C LYS A 3 -30.58 33.44 -49.71
N ILE A 4 -31.89 33.72 -49.60
CA ILE A 4 -33.09 32.97 -50.12
C ILE A 4 -33.64 31.96 -49.07
N ILE A 5 -34.72 32.25 -48.31
CA ILE A 5 -36.20 32.14 -48.56
C ILE A 5 -36.69 30.72 -48.89
N TYR A 6 -37.60 30.15 -48.08
CA TYR A 6 -38.84 29.52 -48.56
C TYR A 6 -40.01 29.69 -47.58
N PHE A 7 -41.16 29.95 -48.20
CA PHE A 7 -42.50 30.24 -47.68
C PHE A 7 -43.24 28.93 -47.39
N SER A 8 -44.11 28.90 -46.37
CA SER A 8 -45.41 28.24 -46.53
C SER A 8 -46.44 28.83 -45.57
N PHE A 9 -47.63 29.04 -46.11
CA PHE A 9 -48.72 29.87 -45.63
C PHE A 9 -49.89 28.93 -45.32
N VAL A 10 -50.38 28.88 -44.08
CA VAL A 10 -51.74 28.37 -43.83
C VAL A 10 -52.46 29.33 -42.89
N SER A 11 -53.42 30.01 -43.52
CA SER A 11 -54.47 30.82 -42.93
C SER A 11 -55.46 29.96 -42.14
N CYS A 12 -55.92 30.42 -40.98
CA CYS A 12 -57.30 30.19 -40.57
C CYS A 12 -57.76 31.27 -39.59
N LEU A 13 -58.88 31.91 -39.93
CA LEU A 13 -59.52 32.99 -39.20
C LEU A 13 -60.44 32.47 -38.08
N LEU A 14 -60.32 33.11 -36.92
CA LEU A 14 -61.31 33.55 -35.92
C LEU A 14 -62.58 32.73 -35.66
N LEU A 15 -62.79 32.35 -34.39
CA LEU A 15 -64.04 32.65 -33.66
C LEU A 15 -63.73 32.91 -32.17
N SER A 16 -64.17 34.07 -31.69
CA SER A 16 -64.31 34.42 -30.27
C SER A 16 -65.48 33.66 -29.65
N SER A 17 -65.25 32.99 -28.52
CA SER A 17 -66.31 32.58 -27.59
C SER A 17 -65.96 33.10 -26.19
N CYS A 18 -66.90 33.83 -25.61
CA CYS A 18 -66.85 34.39 -24.27
C CYS A 18 -67.90 33.65 -23.43
N GLY A 19 -67.59 33.27 -22.19
CA GLY A 19 -68.62 32.96 -21.19
C GLY A 19 -68.42 31.68 -20.37
N GLY A 20 -67.80 31.84 -19.20
CA GLY A 20 -68.30 31.40 -17.89
C GLY A 20 -68.56 29.90 -17.63
N GLY A 21 -67.87 29.35 -16.62
CA GLY A 21 -68.39 28.20 -15.88
C GLY A 21 -67.34 27.40 -15.14
N GLY A 22 -67.18 27.69 -13.84
CA GLY A 22 -66.70 26.74 -12.82
C GLY A 22 -65.34 26.11 -13.06
N GLY A 23 -64.27 26.84 -12.77
CA GLY A 23 -62.99 26.20 -12.48
C GLY A 23 -63.11 25.45 -11.16
N ASN A 24 -63.30 24.14 -11.23
CA ASN A 24 -62.96 23.27 -10.12
C ASN A 24 -61.43 23.23 -10.16
N GLU A 25 -60.77 24.17 -9.48
CA GLU A 25 -59.38 23.96 -9.10
C GLU A 25 -59.39 22.76 -8.16
N GLU A 26 -59.14 21.59 -8.74
CA GLU A 26 -58.82 20.40 -7.99
C GLU A 26 -57.54 20.74 -7.21
N ILE A 27 -57.69 20.96 -5.92
CA ILE A 27 -56.56 21.09 -5.00
C ILE A 27 -55.88 19.73 -5.01
N ILE A 28 -54.87 19.55 -5.86
CA ILE A 28 -53.94 18.43 -5.76
C ILE A 28 -53.27 18.61 -4.40
N PRO A 29 -53.38 17.66 -3.45
CA PRO A 29 -52.59 17.71 -2.23
C PRO A 29 -51.13 17.80 -2.65
N GLU A 30 -50.42 18.85 -2.22
CA GLU A 30 -48.97 18.87 -2.38
C GLU A 30 -48.44 17.63 -1.68
N GLU A 31 -47.76 16.76 -2.43
CA GLU A 31 -47.07 15.61 -1.87
C GLU A 31 -46.14 16.10 -0.75
N PRO A 32 -46.03 15.38 0.38
CA PRO A 32 -45.16 15.80 1.47
C PRO A 32 -43.73 15.97 0.93
N ASP A 33 -43.10 17.10 1.28
CA ASP A 33 -41.72 17.39 0.88
C ASP A 33 -40.78 16.34 1.49
N ASN A 34 -39.89 15.77 0.68
CA ASN A 34 -38.97 14.72 1.12
C ASN A 34 -37.67 15.33 1.62
N THR A 35 -37.22 14.97 2.82
CA THR A 35 -35.98 15.50 3.39
C THR A 35 -34.87 14.46 3.42
N ALA A 36 -33.62 14.92 3.31
CA ALA A 36 -32.48 14.02 3.37
C ALA A 36 -32.33 13.38 4.77
N PRO A 37 -31.94 12.09 4.85
CA PRO A 37 -31.61 11.47 6.13
C PRO A 37 -30.46 12.15 6.88
N SER A 38 -30.39 11.94 8.20
CA SER A 38 -29.27 12.39 9.02
C SER A 38 -27.95 11.72 8.61
N VAL A 39 -26.83 12.42 8.74
CA VAL A 39 -25.50 11.87 8.46
C VAL A 39 -25.15 10.72 9.43
N PRO A 40 -24.76 9.52 8.95
CA PRO A 40 -24.34 8.41 9.81
C PRO A 40 -23.07 8.72 10.60
N VAL A 41 -22.98 8.19 11.83
CA VAL A 41 -21.76 8.28 12.67
C VAL A 41 -20.98 6.97 12.58
N LEU A 42 -19.70 7.06 12.22
CA LEU A 42 -18.83 5.89 12.07
C LEU A 42 -18.50 5.24 13.42
N LYS A 43 -18.49 3.90 13.45
CA LYS A 43 -18.19 3.10 14.66
C LYS A 43 -16.90 2.30 14.51
N THR A 44 -16.78 1.44 13.50
CA THR A 44 -15.56 0.65 13.23
C THR A 44 -15.28 0.53 11.73
N PRO A 45 -14.01 0.48 11.29
CA PRO A 45 -12.81 0.76 12.08
C PRO A 45 -12.73 2.23 12.51
N THR A 46 -12.27 2.47 13.74
CA THR A 46 -12.05 3.84 14.26
C THR A 46 -10.90 4.53 13.52
N ASP A 47 -10.85 5.86 13.59
CA ASP A 47 -9.78 6.61 12.93
C ASP A 47 -8.38 6.23 13.43
N ASN A 48 -7.41 6.21 12.52
CA ASN A 48 -6.01 5.81 12.69
C ASN A 48 -5.80 4.38 13.23
N THR A 49 -6.73 3.46 12.98
CA THR A 49 -6.58 2.05 13.38
C THR A 49 -5.47 1.37 12.57
N LEU A 50 -4.51 0.71 13.22
CA LEU A 50 -3.39 0.05 12.54
C LEU A 50 -3.47 -1.47 12.61
N CYS A 51 -2.88 -2.12 11.60
CA CYS A 51 -2.68 -3.57 11.53
C CYS A 51 -3.98 -4.39 11.67
N ILE A 52 -5.08 -3.89 11.11
CA ILE A 52 -6.33 -4.65 11.07
C ILE A 52 -6.25 -5.73 9.99
N GLY A 53 -6.90 -6.88 10.22
CA GLY A 53 -7.08 -7.91 9.20
C GLY A 53 -7.65 -7.31 7.90
N ASN A 54 -7.30 -7.90 6.76
CA ASN A 54 -7.67 -7.31 5.46
C ASN A 54 -9.12 -7.59 5.04
N THR A 55 -9.85 -8.44 5.75
CA THR A 55 -11.31 -8.48 5.70
C THR A 55 -11.82 -7.60 6.83
N VAL A 56 -12.25 -6.39 6.49
CA VAL A 56 -12.61 -5.34 7.43
C VAL A 56 -14.13 -5.24 7.53
N THR A 57 -14.66 -5.33 8.73
CA THR A 57 -16.08 -5.05 9.01
C THR A 57 -16.25 -3.58 9.35
N PHE A 58 -16.95 -2.88 8.46
CA PHE A 58 -17.37 -1.49 8.63
C PHE A 58 -18.68 -1.45 9.39
N GLU A 59 -18.78 -0.66 10.45
CA GLU A 59 -20.00 -0.46 11.23
C GLU A 59 -20.25 1.03 11.46
N TRP A 60 -21.52 1.43 11.47
CA TRP A 60 -21.95 2.79 11.72
C TRP A 60 -23.27 2.81 12.49
N ASN A 61 -23.57 3.96 13.09
CA ASN A 61 -24.84 4.19 13.77
C ASN A 61 -25.96 4.42 12.75
N ARG A 62 -27.17 3.95 13.09
CA ARG A 62 -28.38 4.17 12.30
C ARG A 62 -28.63 5.67 12.11
N ALA A 63 -28.84 6.08 10.87
CA ALA A 63 -29.37 7.39 10.52
C ALA A 63 -30.88 7.47 10.78
N THR A 64 -31.41 8.67 10.93
CA THR A 64 -32.83 8.97 11.07
C THR A 64 -33.32 9.78 9.88
N ASP A 65 -34.57 9.59 9.54
CA ASP A 65 -35.28 10.31 8.50
C ASP A 65 -36.49 11.03 9.13
N ALA A 66 -36.81 12.25 8.71
CA ALA A 66 -37.84 13.06 9.36
C ALA A 66 -39.26 12.58 9.01
N GLU A 67 -39.43 12.06 7.79
CA GLU A 67 -40.67 11.48 7.28
C GLU A 67 -40.86 10.02 7.75
N GLY A 68 -39.79 9.41 8.27
CA GLY A 68 -39.77 8.05 8.77
C GLY A 68 -39.52 7.02 7.67
N ASP A 69 -38.95 7.45 6.55
CA ASP A 69 -38.68 6.61 5.40
C ASP A 69 -37.60 5.55 5.67
N GLY A 70 -37.62 4.50 4.84
CA GLY A 70 -36.62 3.46 4.88
C GLY A 70 -35.25 4.00 4.45
N ILE A 71 -34.20 3.65 5.20
CA ILE A 71 -32.84 4.12 4.96
C ILE A 71 -31.95 2.97 4.53
N SER A 72 -31.20 3.23 3.46
CA SER A 72 -30.05 2.45 3.03
C SER A 72 -28.76 3.26 3.17
N TYR A 73 -27.61 2.61 3.05
CA TYR A 73 -26.30 3.22 3.23
C TYR A 73 -25.40 2.90 2.06
N GLN A 74 -24.52 3.84 1.72
CA GLN A 74 -23.40 3.63 0.83
C GLN A 74 -22.08 3.76 1.60
N VAL A 75 -21.26 2.72 1.56
CA VAL A 75 -19.94 2.65 2.18
C VAL A 75 -18.88 2.84 1.10
N GLN A 76 -18.07 3.88 1.22
CA GLN A 76 -16.91 4.10 0.34
C GLN A 76 -15.61 3.82 1.07
N VAL A 77 -14.69 3.13 0.38
CA VAL A 77 -13.31 2.93 0.83
C VAL A 77 -12.38 3.43 -0.27
N ALA A 78 -11.40 4.26 0.08
CA ALA A 78 -10.47 4.90 -0.84
C ALA A 78 -9.02 4.84 -0.35
N LYS A 79 -8.07 5.01 -1.26
CA LYS A 79 -6.63 5.11 -0.97
C LYS A 79 -6.17 6.53 -0.63
N ASP A 80 -7.03 7.53 -0.80
CA ASP A 80 -6.78 8.91 -0.39
C ASP A 80 -7.96 9.47 0.40
N ASN A 81 -7.71 10.55 1.15
CA ASN A 81 -8.71 11.18 2.02
C ASN A 81 -9.65 12.14 1.28
N GLN A 82 -9.41 12.40 -0.01
CA GLN A 82 -10.24 13.25 -0.86
C GLN A 82 -11.31 12.43 -1.60
N PHE A 83 -11.22 11.09 -1.56
CA PHE A 83 -12.08 10.17 -2.29
C PHE A 83 -12.12 10.50 -3.78
N THR A 84 -10.95 10.76 -4.38
CA THR A 84 -10.85 10.93 -5.83
C THR A 84 -11.34 9.67 -6.55
N SER A 85 -11.94 9.81 -7.73
CA SER A 85 -12.54 8.67 -8.46
C SER A 85 -11.56 7.52 -8.74
N THR A 86 -10.27 7.81 -8.88
CA THR A 86 -9.22 6.81 -9.10
C THR A 86 -8.73 6.13 -7.82
N SER A 87 -9.00 6.71 -6.65
CA SER A 87 -8.60 6.17 -5.36
C SER A 87 -9.67 5.34 -4.68
N ILE A 88 -10.94 5.55 -5.02
CA ILE A 88 -12.06 4.74 -4.52
C ILE A 88 -11.85 3.30 -5.00
N VAL A 89 -11.64 2.40 -4.05
CA VAL A 89 -11.47 0.97 -4.31
C VAL A 89 -12.77 0.18 -4.11
N LYS A 90 -13.68 0.72 -3.30
CA LYS A 90 -14.96 0.09 -2.95
C LYS A 90 -16.04 1.14 -2.74
N SER A 91 -17.25 0.84 -3.18
CA SER A 91 -18.45 1.68 -3.04
C SER A 91 -19.67 0.77 -2.99
N GLU A 92 -19.95 0.20 -1.82
CA GLU A 92 -20.99 -0.83 -1.63
C GLU A 92 -22.24 -0.18 -1.04
N SER A 93 -23.43 -0.65 -1.45
CA SER A 93 -24.71 -0.20 -0.89
C SER A 93 -25.36 -1.33 -0.08
N THR A 94 -25.87 -1.02 1.11
CA THR A 94 -26.49 -1.99 2.02
C THR A 94 -27.59 -1.35 2.87
N SER A 95 -28.59 -2.12 3.26
CA SER A 95 -29.60 -1.70 4.26
C SER A 95 -29.23 -2.12 5.70
N SER A 96 -28.12 -2.84 5.86
CA SER A 96 -27.58 -3.23 7.16
C SER A 96 -26.79 -2.08 7.80
N LEU A 97 -26.51 -2.18 9.10
CA LEU A 97 -25.63 -1.25 9.83
C LEU A 97 -24.16 -1.67 9.82
N SER A 98 -23.84 -2.67 9.01
CA SER A 98 -22.50 -3.22 8.87
C SER A 98 -22.28 -3.76 7.47
N GLU A 99 -21.04 -3.67 6.99
CA GLU A 99 -20.60 -4.23 5.70
C GLU A 99 -19.19 -4.81 5.84
N ALA A 100 -18.96 -6.03 5.34
CA ALA A 100 -17.65 -6.69 5.41
C ALA A 100 -16.96 -6.68 4.05
N ILE A 101 -15.80 -6.01 3.97
CA ILE A 101 -15.10 -5.79 2.71
C ILE A 101 -13.68 -6.33 2.81
N THR A 102 -13.32 -7.18 1.85
CA THR A 102 -11.94 -7.66 1.69
C THR A 102 -11.12 -6.67 0.86
N LEU A 103 -9.99 -6.24 1.42
CA LEU A 103 -9.06 -5.24 0.91
C LEU A 103 -7.66 -5.85 0.72
N SER A 104 -6.77 -5.09 0.08
CA SER A 104 -5.36 -5.48 -0.04
C SER A 104 -4.64 -5.34 1.30
N LYS A 105 -3.71 -6.25 1.58
CA LYS A 105 -2.83 -6.21 2.76
C LYS A 105 -1.78 -5.10 2.64
N GLY A 106 -1.36 -4.53 3.77
CA GLY A 106 -0.29 -3.54 3.86
C GLY A 106 -0.61 -2.18 3.24
N VAL A 107 -1.89 -1.79 3.18
CA VAL A 107 -2.35 -0.55 2.52
C VAL A 107 -3.11 0.33 3.51
N ALA A 108 -2.84 1.64 3.45
CA ALA A 108 -3.61 2.65 4.16
C ALA A 108 -4.89 2.97 3.37
N TYR A 109 -6.01 2.98 4.08
CA TYR A 109 -7.32 3.27 3.52
C TYR A 109 -8.04 4.34 4.33
N TYR A 110 -8.96 5.02 3.64
CA TYR A 110 -9.89 5.98 4.19
C TYR A 110 -11.30 5.48 3.89
N TRP A 111 -12.22 5.67 4.82
CA TRP A 111 -13.61 5.27 4.61
C TRP A 111 -14.59 6.29 5.15
N ARG A 112 -15.77 6.30 4.52
CA ARG A 112 -16.90 7.16 4.87
C ARG A 112 -18.21 6.49 4.46
N VAL A 113 -19.29 6.90 5.10
CA VAL A 113 -20.65 6.37 4.84
C VAL A 113 -21.61 7.52 4.62
N LYS A 114 -22.56 7.37 3.71
CA LYS A 114 -23.74 8.24 3.62
C LYS A 114 -25.03 7.43 3.70
N ALA A 115 -26.10 8.04 4.16
CA ALA A 115 -27.44 7.48 4.17
C ALA A 115 -28.22 7.94 2.93
N ILE A 116 -29.11 7.08 2.44
CA ILE A 116 -29.96 7.31 1.27
C ILE A 116 -31.37 6.80 1.62
N ASP A 117 -32.38 7.64 1.48
CA ASP A 117 -33.78 7.24 1.68
C ASP A 117 -34.34 6.46 0.48
N ASN A 118 -35.60 6.03 0.57
CA ASN A 118 -36.28 5.32 -0.51
C ASN A 118 -36.76 6.23 -1.66
N ASN A 119 -36.70 7.55 -1.47
CA ASN A 119 -37.01 8.58 -2.46
C ASN A 119 -35.75 9.09 -3.17
N ASN A 120 -34.61 8.43 -2.93
CA ASN A 120 -33.28 8.68 -3.49
C ASN A 120 -32.58 9.97 -3.01
N GLU A 121 -33.08 10.64 -1.96
CA GLU A 121 -32.37 11.76 -1.35
C GLU A 121 -31.25 11.23 -0.43
N SER A 122 -30.12 11.95 -0.41
CA SER A 122 -28.90 11.48 0.28
C SER A 122 -28.45 12.45 1.36
N SER A 123 -27.99 11.91 2.48
CA SER A 123 -27.21 12.69 3.44
C SER A 123 -25.87 13.13 2.83
N GLU A 124 -25.25 14.14 3.42
CA GLU A 124 -23.80 14.33 3.29
C GLU A 124 -23.05 13.07 3.78
N TYR A 125 -21.80 12.91 3.35
CA TYR A 125 -20.96 11.85 3.88
C TYR A 125 -20.59 12.11 5.34
N SER A 126 -20.40 11.03 6.10
CA SER A 126 -19.82 11.05 7.44
C SER A 126 -18.45 11.71 7.48
N SER A 127 -17.96 11.95 8.70
CA SER A 127 -16.52 12.15 8.91
C SER A 127 -15.72 11.00 8.28
N VAL A 128 -14.47 11.29 7.90
CA VAL A 128 -13.57 10.29 7.32
C VAL A 128 -12.77 9.65 8.44
N ASN A 129 -12.79 8.31 8.49
CA ASN A 129 -11.87 7.55 9.32
C ASN A 129 -10.80 6.89 8.45
N SER A 130 -9.59 6.78 8.98
CA SER A 130 -8.47 6.09 8.34
C SER A 130 -8.09 4.81 9.07
N PHE A 131 -7.54 3.84 8.35
CA PHE A 131 -6.98 2.62 8.94
C PHE A 131 -5.90 2.02 8.03
N TYR A 132 -5.11 1.11 8.58
CA TYR A 132 -4.05 0.40 7.87
C TYR A 132 -4.24 -1.11 7.98
N THR A 133 -4.35 -1.80 6.84
CA THR A 133 -4.45 -3.27 6.82
C THR A 133 -3.09 -3.89 7.15
N GLU A 134 -3.09 -4.99 7.89
CA GLU A 134 -1.89 -5.77 8.17
C GLU A 134 -1.17 -6.14 6.87
N ALA A 135 0.16 -6.01 6.86
CA ALA A 135 0.98 -6.49 5.75
C ALA A 135 1.15 -8.02 5.83
N VAL A 136 1.60 -8.62 4.73
CA VAL A 136 2.09 -10.01 4.79
C VAL A 136 3.40 -9.99 5.57
N ALA A 137 3.46 -10.72 6.68
CA ALA A 137 4.70 -10.88 7.43
C ALA A 137 5.75 -11.57 6.54
N THR A 138 6.89 -10.93 6.34
CA THR A 138 8.07 -11.55 5.76
C THR A 138 8.92 -12.12 6.89
N SER A 139 9.34 -13.38 6.75
CA SER A 139 10.37 -13.96 7.62
C SER A 139 11.74 -13.66 7.01
N ASN A 140 12.73 -13.45 7.87
CA ASN A 140 14.13 -13.35 7.48
C ASN A 140 14.98 -14.18 8.45
N TYR A 141 15.82 -15.05 7.91
CA TYR A 141 16.87 -15.77 8.59
C TYR A 141 18.19 -15.04 8.32
N LEU A 142 19.12 -15.15 9.26
CA LEU A 142 20.44 -14.57 9.03
C LEU A 142 21.20 -15.42 7.98
N PRO A 143 22.02 -14.79 7.12
CA PRO A 143 22.88 -15.52 6.20
C PRO A 143 23.80 -16.50 6.90
N PHE A 144 24.11 -17.62 6.27
CA PHE A 144 25.18 -18.47 6.79
C PHE A 144 26.52 -17.72 6.75
N VAL A 145 27.39 -18.00 7.73
CA VAL A 145 28.76 -17.48 7.71
C VAL A 145 29.45 -17.86 6.39
N ALA A 146 30.32 -16.97 5.91
CA ALA A 146 31.08 -17.22 4.70
C ALA A 146 31.96 -18.48 4.85
N GLN A 147 32.20 -19.17 3.73
CA GLN A 147 33.07 -20.33 3.65
C GLN A 147 34.29 -20.02 2.79
N ALA A 148 35.50 -20.13 3.35
CA ALA A 148 36.74 -19.91 2.62
C ALA A 148 36.91 -20.89 1.46
N VAL A 149 37.07 -20.33 0.26
CA VAL A 149 37.42 -21.08 -0.95
C VAL A 149 38.93 -21.08 -1.12
N THR A 150 39.56 -19.90 -1.14
CA THR A 150 41.02 -19.74 -1.17
C THR A 150 41.44 -18.40 -0.55
N PRO A 151 42.57 -18.33 0.17
CA PRO A 151 43.35 -19.47 0.65
C PRO A 151 42.52 -20.32 1.62
N LYS A 152 42.86 -21.61 1.74
CA LYS A 152 42.33 -22.43 2.83
C LYS A 152 42.95 -21.97 4.14
N ASP A 153 42.28 -22.25 5.24
CA ASP A 153 42.80 -21.90 6.56
C ASP A 153 44.16 -22.57 6.79
N GLU A 154 45.08 -21.80 7.36
CA GLU A 154 46.49 -22.16 7.60
C GLU A 154 47.29 -22.52 6.34
N ALA A 155 46.81 -22.15 5.13
CA ALA A 155 47.53 -22.45 3.90
C ALA A 155 48.86 -21.68 3.78
N MET A 156 49.79 -22.25 3.02
CA MET A 156 50.96 -21.53 2.52
C MET A 156 50.68 -20.99 1.12
N VAL A 157 51.10 -19.75 0.86
CA VAL A 157 50.92 -19.09 -0.43
C VAL A 157 52.20 -18.42 -0.92
N ASP A 158 52.33 -18.32 -2.23
CA ASP A 158 53.41 -17.60 -2.90
C ASP A 158 52.89 -16.29 -3.51
N GLY A 159 53.78 -15.30 -3.60
CA GLY A 159 53.53 -14.05 -4.30
C GLY A 159 53.41 -12.84 -3.38
N SER A 160 53.53 -11.66 -3.98
CA SER A 160 53.40 -10.37 -3.30
C SER A 160 51.95 -9.87 -3.21
N THR A 161 50.99 -10.58 -3.80
CA THR A 161 49.55 -10.37 -3.67
C THR A 161 48.85 -11.72 -3.75
N TYR A 162 47.67 -11.83 -3.15
CA TYR A 162 46.86 -13.04 -3.22
C TYR A 162 45.39 -12.71 -3.42
N ARG A 163 44.64 -13.58 -4.11
CA ARG A 163 43.20 -13.42 -4.29
C ARG A 163 42.46 -14.20 -3.23
N LEU A 164 41.77 -13.49 -2.33
CA LEU A 164 40.82 -14.10 -1.39
C LEU A 164 39.54 -14.45 -2.16
N ARG A 165 38.99 -15.63 -1.92
CA ARG A 165 37.69 -16.08 -2.46
C ARG A 165 36.91 -16.84 -1.41
N TRP A 166 35.61 -16.63 -1.39
CA TRP A 166 34.68 -17.25 -0.45
C TRP A 166 33.36 -17.62 -1.14
N ASN A 167 32.53 -18.39 -0.44
CA ASN A 167 31.14 -18.59 -0.78
C ASN A 167 30.25 -18.06 0.36
N GLY A 168 29.14 -17.42 0.01
CA GLY A 168 28.04 -17.09 0.93
C GLY A 168 26.76 -17.83 0.51
N LYS A 169 25.88 -18.09 1.48
CA LYS A 169 24.56 -18.69 1.26
C LYS A 169 23.57 -18.15 2.26
N ASP A 170 22.31 -18.14 1.85
CA ASP A 170 21.16 -17.91 2.72
C ASP A 170 20.15 -19.06 2.53
N VAL A 171 19.35 -19.34 3.55
CA VAL A 171 18.17 -20.20 3.45
C VAL A 171 17.00 -19.47 2.80
N ASP A 172 16.94 -18.15 2.93
CA ASP A 172 15.92 -17.33 2.31
C ASP A 172 16.14 -17.24 0.80
N THR A 173 15.34 -18.02 0.05
CA THR A 173 15.43 -18.09 -1.42
C THR A 173 14.94 -16.83 -2.13
N ASN A 174 14.34 -15.90 -1.38
CA ASN A 174 13.80 -14.65 -1.89
C ASN A 174 14.76 -13.47 -1.69
N ASP A 175 15.92 -13.70 -1.05
CA ASP A 175 16.94 -12.66 -0.91
C ASP A 175 17.60 -12.48 -2.27
N GLU A 176 17.44 -11.30 -2.84
CA GLU A 176 17.83 -11.06 -4.23
C GLU A 176 19.35 -10.94 -4.36
N LEU A 177 20.07 -10.62 -3.26
CA LEU A 177 21.52 -10.46 -3.29
C LEU A 177 22.19 -10.48 -1.90
N LEU A 178 23.18 -11.37 -1.72
CA LEU A 178 24.13 -11.28 -0.60
C LEU A 178 25.27 -10.30 -0.88
N THR A 179 25.68 -9.55 0.13
CA THR A 179 26.84 -8.67 0.09
C THR A 179 27.87 -9.00 1.17
N TYR A 180 29.11 -8.57 0.96
CA TYR A 180 30.25 -8.99 1.75
C TYR A 180 31.14 -7.82 2.16
N ASP A 181 31.38 -7.74 3.46
CA ASP A 181 32.49 -6.97 4.04
C ASP A 181 33.68 -7.91 4.22
N VAL A 182 34.84 -7.53 3.68
CA VAL A 182 36.07 -8.33 3.83
C VAL A 182 37.06 -7.57 4.69
N TYR A 183 37.62 -8.27 5.67
CA TYR A 183 38.62 -7.74 6.58
C TYR A 183 39.92 -8.52 6.43
N PHE A 184 41.05 -7.84 6.52
CA PHE A 184 42.38 -8.39 6.30
C PHE A 184 43.43 -7.69 7.19
N GLY A 185 44.45 -8.42 7.64
CA GLY A 185 45.54 -7.84 8.42
C GLY A 185 46.53 -8.89 8.93
N SER A 186 47.62 -8.44 9.57
CA SER A 186 48.60 -9.31 10.23
C SER A 186 48.32 -9.51 11.73
N ASP A 187 47.33 -8.81 12.29
CA ASP A 187 46.84 -8.99 13.65
C ASP A 187 45.41 -9.53 13.63
N ALA A 188 45.24 -10.78 14.05
CA ALA A 188 43.94 -11.46 14.10
C ALA A 188 42.88 -10.70 14.94
N SER A 189 43.31 -9.88 15.89
CA SER A 189 42.43 -9.12 16.78
C SER A 189 42.03 -7.75 16.21
N ASN A 190 42.74 -7.28 15.18
CA ASN A 190 42.55 -5.94 14.61
C ASN A 190 42.71 -5.97 13.07
N LEU A 191 41.68 -6.47 12.39
CA LEU A 191 41.65 -6.55 10.93
C LEU A 191 41.09 -5.26 10.32
N GLU A 192 41.70 -4.79 9.24
CA GLU A 192 41.23 -3.64 8.48
C GLU A 192 40.24 -4.08 7.41
N LYS A 193 39.17 -3.28 7.20
CA LYS A 193 38.21 -3.55 6.13
C LYS A 193 38.83 -3.19 4.77
N ILE A 194 38.92 -4.16 3.86
CA ILE A 194 39.45 -3.99 2.50
C ILE A 194 38.36 -4.05 1.42
N GLN A 195 37.15 -4.49 1.77
CA GLN A 195 35.97 -4.44 0.89
C GLN A 195 34.73 -4.10 1.72
N ASP A 196 33.90 -3.17 1.23
CA ASP A 196 32.70 -2.70 1.90
C ASP A 196 31.43 -3.01 1.09
N ALA A 197 30.57 -3.85 1.65
CA ALA A 197 29.24 -4.22 1.16
C ALA A 197 29.18 -4.49 -0.36
N LYS A 198 30.08 -5.33 -0.88
CA LYS A 198 30.08 -5.72 -2.30
C LYS A 198 29.54 -7.13 -2.49
N ALA A 199 28.86 -7.37 -3.61
CA ALA A 199 28.39 -8.70 -4.00
C ALA A 199 29.50 -9.62 -4.56
N ALA A 200 30.68 -9.06 -4.88
CA ALA A 200 31.81 -9.84 -5.36
C ALA A 200 32.24 -10.86 -4.30
N THR A 201 32.44 -12.10 -4.71
CA THR A 201 32.90 -13.21 -3.85
C THR A 201 34.42 -13.40 -3.87
N PHE A 202 35.13 -12.33 -4.22
CA PHE A 202 36.59 -12.28 -4.23
C PHE A 202 37.09 -10.85 -3.99
N VAL A 203 38.30 -10.74 -3.43
CA VAL A 203 39.06 -9.49 -3.34
C VAL A 203 40.55 -9.82 -3.39
N ASP A 204 41.33 -8.98 -4.05
CA ASP A 204 42.79 -9.10 -4.04
C ASP A 204 43.35 -8.41 -2.78
N THR A 205 44.29 -9.06 -2.10
CA THR A 205 44.91 -8.51 -0.88
C THR A 205 45.74 -7.26 -1.20
N PRO A 206 46.01 -6.42 -0.20
CA PRO A 206 47.17 -5.53 -0.22
C PRO A 206 48.48 -6.30 -0.46
N THR A 207 49.57 -5.56 -0.71
CA THR A 207 50.90 -6.16 -0.89
C THR A 207 51.32 -6.96 0.34
N LEU A 208 51.77 -8.20 0.10
CA LEU A 208 52.19 -9.15 1.11
C LEU A 208 53.71 -9.11 1.31
N VAL A 209 54.13 -9.35 2.55
CA VAL A 209 55.53 -9.53 2.95
C VAL A 209 55.79 -11.03 3.08
N ALA A 210 56.97 -11.49 2.65
CA ALA A 210 57.41 -12.88 2.78
C ALA A 210 57.49 -13.33 4.25
N ALA A 211 57.38 -14.63 4.50
CA ALA A 211 57.44 -15.24 5.83
C ALA A 211 56.52 -14.56 6.88
N THR A 212 55.33 -14.11 6.47
CA THR A 212 54.37 -13.39 7.31
C THR A 212 53.02 -14.10 7.31
N THR A 213 52.45 -14.29 8.50
CA THR A 213 51.09 -14.80 8.66
C THR A 213 50.09 -13.65 8.56
N TYR A 214 49.09 -13.83 7.71
CA TYR A 214 47.97 -12.91 7.52
C TYR A 214 46.67 -13.58 7.91
N TYR A 215 45.73 -12.76 8.34
CA TYR A 215 44.41 -13.13 8.78
C TYR A 215 43.37 -12.41 7.95
N TRP A 216 42.25 -13.08 7.72
CA TRP A 216 41.12 -12.49 7.01
C TRP A 216 39.80 -13.09 7.48
N LYS A 217 38.74 -12.31 7.35
CA LYS A 217 37.37 -12.78 7.58
C LYS A 217 36.43 -12.10 6.59
N VAL A 218 35.25 -12.70 6.43
CA VAL A 218 34.20 -12.16 5.57
C VAL A 218 32.90 -12.13 6.37
N ASP A 219 32.35 -10.94 6.58
CA ASP A 219 31.00 -10.82 7.11
C ASP A 219 30.00 -10.84 5.94
N VAL A 220 28.91 -11.60 6.09
CA VAL A 220 27.87 -11.79 5.06
C VAL A 220 26.63 -11.00 5.47
N MET A 221 26.04 -10.28 4.53
CA MET A 221 24.83 -9.47 4.75
C MET A 221 23.78 -9.81 3.69
N ASP A 222 22.52 -9.92 4.11
CA ASP A 222 21.36 -10.01 3.22
C ASP A 222 20.82 -8.61 2.85
N ASP A 223 19.78 -8.57 2.01
CA ASP A 223 19.10 -7.35 1.57
C ASP A 223 18.00 -6.87 2.55
N LYS A 224 17.74 -7.62 3.62
CA LYS A 224 16.79 -7.29 4.70
C LYS A 224 17.47 -6.81 5.99
N GLY A 225 18.80 -6.62 5.96
CA GLY A 225 19.61 -6.10 7.05
C GLY A 225 20.15 -7.16 8.02
N GLY A 226 19.97 -8.45 7.77
CA GLY A 226 20.62 -9.52 8.48
C GLY A 226 22.12 -9.56 8.19
N LYS A 227 22.92 -9.82 9.22
CA LYS A 227 24.38 -9.88 9.13
C LYS A 227 24.91 -11.05 9.95
N THR A 228 25.83 -11.82 9.36
CA THR A 228 26.66 -12.78 10.10
C THR A 228 28.13 -12.45 10.00
N ASN A 229 28.80 -12.50 11.14
CA ASN A 229 30.24 -12.29 11.21
C ASN A 229 30.94 -13.61 10.91
N GLY A 230 31.80 -13.62 9.90
CA GLY A 230 32.53 -14.82 9.51
C GLY A 230 33.63 -15.20 10.50
N PRO A 231 34.10 -16.46 10.47
CA PRO A 231 35.28 -16.86 11.21
C PRO A 231 36.54 -16.15 10.67
N VAL A 232 37.57 -16.07 11.51
CA VAL A 232 38.90 -15.58 11.09
C VAL A 232 39.70 -16.76 10.56
N TRP A 233 40.12 -16.69 9.30
CA TRP A 233 41.04 -17.63 8.67
C TRP A 233 42.44 -17.03 8.60
N SER A 234 43.46 -17.88 8.50
CA SER A 234 44.85 -17.48 8.34
C SER A 234 45.50 -18.11 7.11
N PHE A 235 46.58 -17.50 6.64
CA PHE A 235 47.52 -18.10 5.70
C PHE A 235 48.91 -17.48 5.90
N THR A 236 49.98 -18.16 5.46
CA THR A 236 51.36 -17.68 5.60
C THR A 236 52.05 -17.61 4.24
N THR A 237 52.78 -16.52 4.00
CA THR A 237 53.60 -16.35 2.79
C THR A 237 54.93 -17.08 2.91
N ASN A 238 55.43 -17.64 1.80
CA ASN A 238 56.81 -18.13 1.70
C ASN A 238 57.86 -17.02 1.72
#